data_AF-A0AAJ4W157-F1
#
_entry.id   AF-A0AAJ4W157-F1
#
_cell.length_a   1.000
_cell.length_b   1.000
_cell.length_c   1.000
_cell.angle_alpha   90.00
_cell.angle_beta   90.00
_cell.angle_gamma   90.00
#
_symmetry.space_group_name_H-M   'P 1'
#
loop_
_entity.id
_entity.type
_entity.pdbx_description
1 polymer ?
#
loop_
_entity_poly.entity_id
_entity_poly.type
_entity_poly.pdbx_seq_one_letter_code
_entity_poly.pdbx_strand_id
1 'polypeptide(L)'
;MVFGLSHLFGSYELIHSSVNDEAVSFLILKGGEECGTLFISKSSRRLTYHIGKGRYFGKGSIDLKDVNFVYHKGRVSIQIQGSRTLVFKCSEEVYGVLDSVFD
;
A
#
# COMPACT_ATOMS: atom_id res chain seq x y z
N MET A 1 18.02 -1.61 -22.33
CA MET A 1 17.14 -0.43 -22.32
C MET A 1 16.80 -0.13 -20.86
N VAL A 2 17.39 0.92 -20.28
CA VAL A 2 17.17 1.33 -18.89
C VAL A 2 16.19 2.50 -18.92
N PHE A 3 14.91 2.24 -18.66
CA PHE A 3 13.92 3.29 -18.50
C PHE A 3 13.88 3.71 -17.03
N GLY A 4 14.28 4.96 -16.80
CA GLY A 4 14.34 5.59 -15.49
C GLY A 4 12.97 5.66 -14.82
N LEU A 5 12.95 5.27 -13.54
CA LEU A 5 11.86 5.57 -12.59
C LEU A 5 12.01 6.98 -12.01
N SER A 6 12.49 7.91 -12.83
CA SER A 6 12.45 9.32 -12.54
C SER A 6 11.01 9.74 -12.83
N HIS A 7 10.26 10.20 -11.83
CA HIS A 7 8.87 10.67 -11.89
C HIS A 7 7.74 9.64 -11.71
N LEU A 8 7.73 8.96 -10.55
CA LEU A 8 6.47 8.75 -9.82
C LEU A 8 6.19 9.95 -8.89
N PHE A 9 6.26 11.18 -9.42
CA PHE A 9 5.75 12.38 -8.74
C PHE A 9 4.23 12.46 -8.96
N GLY A 10 3.52 11.50 -8.38
CA GLY A 10 2.09 11.59 -8.14
C GLY A 10 1.90 11.02 -6.76
N SER A 11 1.54 11.85 -5.79
CA SER A 11 1.31 11.37 -4.43
C SER A 11 0.14 10.40 -4.45
N TYR A 12 0.44 9.11 -4.41
CA TYR A 12 -0.58 8.09 -4.23
C TYR A 12 -1.24 8.31 -2.87
N GLU A 13 -2.55 8.19 -2.83
CA GLU A 13 -3.35 8.29 -1.61
C GLU A 13 -3.88 6.90 -1.28
N LEU A 14 -3.77 6.51 -0.01
CA LEU A 14 -4.33 5.27 0.51
C LEU A 14 -5.60 5.63 1.25
N ILE A 15 -6.72 5.04 0.83
CA ILE A 15 -8.03 5.24 1.43
C ILE A 15 -8.50 3.91 2.02
N HIS A 16 -8.97 3.96 3.25
CA HIS A 16 -9.58 2.81 3.91
C HIS A 16 -10.88 2.43 3.19
N SER A 17 -10.97 1.18 2.74
CA SER A 17 -12.09 0.68 1.92
C SER A 17 -12.99 -0.25 2.71
N SER A 18 -12.39 -1.25 3.37
CA SER A 18 -13.12 -2.17 4.23
C SER A 18 -12.19 -2.89 5.20
N VAL A 19 -12.70 -3.18 6.39
CA VAL A 19 -12.09 -4.05 7.40
C VAL A 19 -13.10 -5.15 7.72
N ASN A 20 -12.61 -6.38 7.77
CA ASN A 20 -13.29 -7.48 8.45
C ASN A 20 -12.30 -8.15 9.42
N ASP A 21 -12.78 -9.11 10.23
CA ASP A 21 -11.96 -9.74 11.27
C ASP A 21 -10.72 -10.47 10.71
N GLU A 22 -10.71 -10.84 9.42
CA GLU A 22 -9.65 -11.62 8.79
C GLU A 22 -8.74 -10.82 7.85
N ALA A 23 -9.18 -9.67 7.38
CA ALA A 23 -8.53 -8.92 6.30
C ALA A 23 -8.92 -7.45 6.25
N VAL A 24 -8.00 -6.66 5.72
CA VAL A 24 -8.17 -5.23 5.50
C VAL A 24 -7.88 -4.90 4.06
N SER A 25 -8.75 -4.08 3.46
CA SER A 25 -8.62 -3.59 2.09
C SER A 25 -8.52 -2.07 2.08
N PHE A 26 -7.61 -1.57 1.25
CA PHE A 26 -7.41 -0.16 0.98
C PHE A 26 -7.49 0.10 -0.52
N LEU A 27 -8.12 1.22 -0.89
CA LEU A 27 -8.06 1.77 -2.24
C LEU A 27 -6.82 2.65 -2.39
N ILE A 28 -6.19 2.59 -3.55
CA ILE A 28 -5.07 3.45 -3.91
C ILE A 28 -5.56 4.42 -4.98
N LEU A 29 -5.52 5.72 -4.67
CA LEU A 29 -5.83 6.78 -5.63
C LEU A 29 -4.56 7.44 -6.17
N LYS A 30 -4.66 7.97 -7.39
CA LYS A 30 -3.68 8.89 -7.98
C LYS A 30 -4.42 10.06 -8.60
N GLY A 31 -4.31 11.24 -7.99
CA GLY A 31 -5.02 12.44 -8.47
C GLY A 31 -6.54 12.34 -8.35
N GLY A 32 -7.04 11.67 -7.31
CA GLY A 32 -8.47 11.47 -7.06
C GLY A 32 -9.10 10.29 -7.80
N GLU A 33 -8.38 9.63 -8.71
CA GLU A 33 -8.88 8.46 -9.43
C GLU A 33 -8.35 7.15 -8.84
N GLU A 34 -9.22 6.14 -8.73
CA GLU A 34 -8.81 4.79 -8.35
C GLU A 34 -7.82 4.24 -9.37
N CYS A 35 -6.66 3.84 -8.86
CA CYS A 35 -5.60 3.24 -9.66
C CYS A 35 -5.05 1.96 -9.04
N GLY A 36 -5.69 1.40 -8.01
CA GLY A 36 -5.20 0.19 -7.37
C GLY A 36 -5.87 -0.15 -6.06
N THR A 37 -5.46 -1.30 -5.53
CA THR A 37 -5.87 -1.82 -4.23
C THR A 37 -4.68 -2.37 -3.46
N LEU A 38 -4.76 -2.29 -2.14
CA LEU A 38 -3.84 -2.93 -1.23
C LEU A 38 -4.64 -3.73 -0.22
N PHE A 39 -4.33 -5.01 -0.10
CA PHE A 39 -5.06 -5.96 0.70
C PHE A 39 -4.11 -6.64 1.68
N ILE A 40 -4.45 -6.62 2.95
CA ILE A 40 -3.70 -7.27 4.01
C ILE A 40 -4.58 -8.34 4.62
N SER A 41 -4.14 -9.61 4.54
CA SER A 41 -4.84 -10.73 5.15
C SER A 41 -4.12 -11.17 6.42
N LYS A 42 -4.85 -11.14 7.55
CA LYS A 42 -4.37 -11.62 8.86
C LYS A 42 -4.23 -13.14 8.85
N SER A 43 -5.21 -13.85 8.29
CA SER A 43 -5.24 -15.31 8.23
C SER A 43 -4.08 -15.90 7.41
N SER A 44 -3.82 -15.35 6.22
CA SER A 44 -2.70 -15.79 5.39
C SER A 44 -1.37 -15.12 5.72
N ARG A 45 -1.37 -14.07 6.55
CA ARG A 45 -0.23 -13.20 6.86
C ARG A 45 0.46 -12.64 5.61
N ARG A 46 -0.33 -12.19 4.64
CA ARG A 46 0.17 -11.64 3.36
C ARG A 46 -0.37 -10.24 3.07
N LEU A 47 0.50 -9.41 2.50
CA LEU A 47 0.14 -8.16 1.83
C LEU A 47 0.10 -8.41 0.33
N THR A 48 -1.06 -8.21 -0.29
CA THR A 48 -1.24 -8.27 -1.73
C THR A 48 -1.55 -6.86 -2.23
N TYR A 49 -0.80 -6.39 -3.22
CA TYR A 49 -1.03 -5.08 -3.81
C TYR A 49 -1.23 -5.20 -5.31
N HIS A 50 -2.00 -4.25 -5.82
CA HIS A 50 -2.33 -4.10 -7.22
C HIS A 50 -2.35 -2.61 -7.53
N ILE A 51 -1.31 -2.09 -8.18
CA ILE A 51 -1.12 -0.65 -8.40
C ILE A 51 -0.87 -0.42 -9.88
N GLY A 52 -1.77 0.33 -10.52
CA GLY A 52 -1.62 0.76 -11.91
C GLY A 52 -2.93 0.84 -12.70
N LYS A 53 -2.89 1.65 -13.76
CA LYS A 53 -3.83 1.63 -14.90
C LYS A 53 -2.99 1.62 -16.20
N GLY A 54 -3.35 0.78 -17.16
CA GLY A 54 -2.66 0.70 -18.46
C GLY A 54 -1.29 0.00 -18.40
N ARG A 55 -0.26 0.60 -19.03
CA ARG A 55 1.07 -0.02 -19.19
C ARG A 55 1.96 -0.02 -17.93
N TYR A 56 1.57 0.71 -16.89
CA TYR A 56 2.30 0.79 -15.62
C TYR A 56 1.51 0.05 -14.54
N PHE A 57 1.64 -1.26 -14.54
CA PHE A 57 0.90 -2.19 -13.70
C PHE A 57 1.87 -2.97 -12.82
N GLY A 58 1.72 -2.86 -11.51
CA GLY A 58 2.46 -3.62 -10.51
C GLY A 58 1.51 -4.42 -9.66
N LYS A 59 1.61 -5.75 -9.71
CA LYS A 59 0.93 -6.65 -8.76
C LYS A 59 1.95 -7.46 -7.99
N GLY A 60 1.68 -7.75 -6.73
CA GLY A 60 2.55 -8.58 -5.91
C GLY A 60 1.85 -9.09 -4.66
N SER A 61 2.37 -10.18 -4.09
CA SER A 61 1.91 -10.71 -2.82
C SER A 61 3.11 -11.12 -1.98
N ILE A 62 3.26 -10.49 -0.82
CA ILE A 62 4.45 -10.51 0.03
C ILE A 62 4.04 -10.98 1.41
N ASP A 63 4.88 -11.78 2.06
CA ASP A 63 4.64 -12.18 3.46
C ASP A 63 4.82 -10.97 4.38
N LEU A 64 3.90 -10.81 5.34
CA LEU A 64 3.91 -9.65 6.25
C LEU A 64 5.17 -9.55 7.11
N LYS A 65 5.86 -10.66 7.37
CA LYS A 65 7.16 -10.67 8.07
C LYS A 65 8.25 -9.89 7.31
N ASP A 66 8.12 -9.78 5.99
CA ASP A 66 9.07 -9.12 5.10
C ASP A 66 8.64 -7.68 4.80
N VAL A 67 7.58 -7.19 5.44
CA VAL A 67 7.02 -5.84 5.24
C VAL A 67 7.10 -5.05 6.54
N ASN A 68 7.62 -3.83 6.45
CA ASN A 68 7.63 -2.87 7.54
C ASN A 68 6.84 -1.62 7.15
N PHE A 69 5.99 -1.12 8.05
CA PHE A 69 5.17 0.07 7.83
C PHE A 69 5.72 1.21 8.69
N VAL A 70 6.06 2.33 8.04
CA VAL A 70 6.56 3.52 8.73
C VAL A 70 5.62 4.67 8.47
N TYR A 71 4.98 5.16 9.53
CA TYR A 71 4.13 6.34 9.46
C TYR A 71 4.92 7.62 9.74
N HIS A 72 4.76 8.64 8.89
CA HIS A 72 5.37 9.95 9.10
C HIS A 72 4.55 11.07 8.45
N LYS A 73 4.01 11.99 9.27
CA LYS A 73 3.34 13.23 8.85
C LYS A 73 2.27 13.02 7.75
N GLY A 74 1.25 12.19 8.02
CA GLY A 74 0.17 11.93 7.06
C GLY A 74 0.57 11.06 5.87
N ARG A 75 1.63 10.27 6.02
CA ARG A 75 2.10 9.32 5.00
C ARG A 75 2.45 7.99 5.65
N VAL A 76 2.20 6.92 4.92
CA VAL A 76 2.68 5.58 5.25
C VAL A 76 3.69 5.12 4.20
N SER A 77 4.83 4.65 4.68
CA SER A 77 5.88 4.03 3.86
C SER A 77 5.86 2.53 4.11
N ILE A 78 5.50 1.75 3.10
CA ILE A 78 5.52 0.29 3.12
C ILE A 78 6.88 -0.15 2.56
N GLN A 79 7.77 -0.53 3.46
CA GLN A 79 9.12 -0.99 3.15
C GLN A 79 9.10 -2.52 3.01
N ILE A 80 9.50 -3.02 1.85
CA ILE A 80 9.56 -4.45 1.57
C ILE A 80 11.03 -4.88 1.62
N GLN A 81 11.35 -5.85 2.47
CA GLN A 81 12.72 -6.32 2.67
C GLN A 81 13.34 -6.79 1.35
N GLY A 82 14.53 -6.28 1.03
CA GLY A 82 15.22 -6.60 -0.23
C GLY A 82 14.60 -5.99 -1.48
N SER A 83 13.62 -5.09 -1.35
CA SER A 83 12.91 -4.47 -2.47
C SER A 83 12.72 -2.96 -2.25
N ARG A 84 11.86 -2.36 -3.09
CA ARG A 84 11.55 -0.93 -3.09
C ARG A 84 10.53 -0.58 -2.00
N THR A 85 10.60 0.65 -1.50
CA THR A 85 9.60 1.23 -0.61
C THR A 85 8.44 1.82 -1.42
N LEU A 86 7.21 1.52 -1.04
CA LEU A 86 6.01 2.17 -1.53
C LEU A 86 5.60 3.27 -0.53
N VAL A 87 5.32 4.48 -1.01
CA VAL A 87 4.94 5.60 -0.14
C VAL A 87 3.58 6.14 -0.55
N PHE A 88 2.67 6.22 0.42
CA PHE A 88 1.31 6.71 0.23
C PHE A 88 1.04 7.86 1.19
N LYS A 89 0.30 8.87 0.75
CA LYS A 89 -0.42 9.79 1.64
C LYS A 89 -1.59 9.04 2.24
N CYS A 90 -1.88 9.26 3.52
CA CYS A 90 -3.01 8.63 4.18
C CYS A 90 -3.54 9.51 5.32
N SER A 91 -4.81 9.32 5.67
CA SER A 91 -5.42 9.93 6.85
C SER A 91 -4.96 9.25 8.14
N GLU A 92 -5.21 9.88 9.29
CA GLU A 92 -4.97 9.25 10.61
C GLU A 92 -5.80 7.98 10.81
N GLU A 93 -7.01 7.91 10.22
CA GLU A 93 -7.87 6.72 10.24
C GLU A 93 -7.15 5.50 9.64
N VAL A 94 -6.52 5.66 8.48
CA VAL A 94 -5.78 4.59 7.81
C VAL A 94 -4.62 4.10 8.66
N TYR A 95 -3.97 4.99 9.42
CA TYR A 95 -2.92 4.59 10.35
C TYR A 95 -3.47 3.73 11.49
N GLY A 96 -4.57 4.15 12.13
CA GLY A 96 -5.19 3.36 13.20
C GLY A 96 -5.64 1.96 12.74
N VAL A 97 -6.16 1.86 11.51
CA VAL A 97 -6.50 0.56 10.91
C VAL A 97 -5.25 -0.30 10.72
N LEU A 98 -4.16 0.25 10.17
CA LEU A 98 -2.93 -0.50 10.00
C LEU A 98 -2.35 -0.96 11.34
N ASP A 99 -2.34 -0.11 12.38
CA ASP A 99 -1.84 -0.45 13.71
C ASP A 99 -2.57 -1.68 14.29
N SER A 100 -3.91 -1.69 14.21
CA SER A 100 -4.77 -2.81 14.65
C SER A 100 -4.61 -4.13 13.87
N VAL A 101 -3.88 -4.11 12.75
CA VAL A 101 -3.59 -5.33 11.98
C VAL A 101 -2.32 -6.01 12.48
N PHE A 102 -1.43 -5.27 13.15
CA PHE A 102 -0.12 -5.74 13.57
C PHE A 102 0.04 -5.90 15.09
N ASP A 103 -0.93 -5.42 15.89
CA ASP A 103 -1.18 -5.90 17.26
C ASP A 103 -1.72 -7.34 17.26
#